data_AF-A0A9P5SFH7-F1
#
_entry.id   AF-A0A9P5SFH7-F1
#
_cell.length_a   1.000
_cell.length_b   1.000
_cell.length_c   1.000
_cell.angle_alpha   90.00
_cell.angle_beta   90.00
_cell.angle_gamma   90.00
#
_symmetry.space_group_name_H-M   'P 1'
#
loop_
_entity.id
_entity.type
_entity.pdbx_description
1 polymer ?
#
loop_
_entity_poly.entity_id
_entity_poly.type
_entity_poly.pdbx_seq_one_letter_code
_entity_poly.pdbx_strand_id
1 'polypeptide(L)' 'MNNNPSQTGGRSQGTAMTSEDASRIQSAADRNPSAPSATSEFKERAQSAAARNAESTSARNESAGDRKK' A
#
# COMPACT_ATOMS: atom_id res chain seq x y z
N MET A 1 -10.95 -37.86 13.96
CA MET A 1 -10.87 -36.79 12.93
C MET A 1 -10.31 -35.57 13.61
N ASN A 2 -9.05 -35.21 13.32
CA ASN A 2 -8.35 -34.13 14.00
C ASN A 2 -8.41 -32.90 13.11
N ASN A 3 -9.26 -31.94 13.47
CA ASN A 3 -9.41 -30.68 12.75
C ASN A 3 -8.25 -29.75 13.13
N ASN A 4 -7.23 -29.70 12.29
CA ASN A 4 -6.16 -28.70 12.35
C ASN A 4 -6.69 -27.43 11.68
N PRO A 5 -6.97 -26.32 12.40
CA PRO A 5 -7.18 -25.05 11.74
C PRO A 5 -5.79 -24.55 11.31
N SER A 6 -5.34 -25.00 10.13
CA SER A 6 -4.39 -24.22 9.34
C SER A 6 -5.11 -22.92 9.00
N GLN A 7 -5.06 -21.99 9.96
CA GLN A 7 -5.42 -20.60 9.81
C GLN A 7 -4.47 -20.07 8.74
N THR A 8 -4.92 -20.17 7.49
CA THR A 8 -4.40 -19.40 6.37
C THR A 8 -4.64 -17.94 6.71
N GLY A 9 -3.74 -17.40 7.53
CA GLY A 9 -3.43 -15.98 7.60
C GLY A 9 -2.78 -15.57 6.29
N GLY A 10 -3.50 -15.77 5.18
CA GLY A 10 -3.32 -15.00 3.98
C GLY A 10 -3.71 -13.58 4.37
N ARG A 11 -2.78 -12.85 4.98
CA ARG A 11 -2.72 -11.41 4.82
C ARG A 11 -2.85 -11.24 3.33
N SER A 12 -4.01 -10.80 2.85
CA SER A 12 -4.20 -10.45 1.46
C SER A 12 -2.98 -9.60 1.13
N GLN A 13 -2.03 -10.15 0.36
CA GLN A 13 -0.96 -9.39 -0.25
C GLN A 13 -1.63 -8.57 -1.35
N GLY A 14 -2.59 -7.72 -0.98
CA GLY A 14 -2.95 -6.57 -1.77
C GLY A 14 -1.66 -5.79 -1.84
N THR A 15 -1.08 -5.73 -3.04
CA THR A 15 0.15 -5.02 -3.34
C THR A 15 0.13 -3.70 -2.57
N ALA A 16 1.13 -3.49 -1.72
CA ALA A 16 1.22 -2.26 -0.94
C ALA A 16 1.12 -1.08 -1.91
N MET A 17 0.25 -0.12 -1.61
CA MET A 17 0.09 1.08 -2.44
C MET A 17 1.47 1.70 -2.66
N THR A 18 1.89 1.82 -3.92
CA THR A 18 3.17 2.41 -4.30
C THR A 18 2.94 3.79 -4.90
N SER A 19 4.01 4.58 -4.99
CA SER A 19 3.97 5.88 -5.67
C SER A 19 3.49 5.74 -7.11
N GLU A 20 3.90 4.68 -7.79
CA GLU A 20 3.50 4.39 -9.18
C GLU A 20 2.00 4.08 -9.28
N ASP A 21 1.45 3.32 -8.33
CA ASP A 21 0.01 3.05 -8.26
C ASP A 21 -0.79 4.33 -7.98
N ALA A 22 -0.32 5.16 -7.04
CA ALA A 22 -0.93 6.46 -6.77
C ALA A 22 -0.91 7.38 -8.00
N SER A 23 0.18 7.39 -8.77
CA SER A 23 0.25 8.13 -10.05
C SER A 23 -0.72 7.60 -11.10
N ARG A 24 -0.93 6.28 -11.19
CA ARG A 24 -1.94 5.70 -12.09
C ARG A 24 -3.36 6.11 -11.68
N ILE A 25 -3.65 6.12 -10.38
CA ILE A 25 -4.94 6.59 -9.84
C ILE A 25 -5.18 8.05 -10.19
N GLN A 26 -4.16 8.89 -10.02
CA GLN A 26 -4.23 10.31 -10.41
C GLN A 26 -4.49 10.46 -11.91
N SER A 27 -3.72 9.77 -12.76
CA SER A 27 -3.90 9.83 -14.22
C SER A 27 -5.30 9.36 -14.65
N ALA A 28 -5.85 8.33 -14.00
CA ALA A 28 -7.20 7.85 -14.26
C ALA A 28 -8.26 8.86 -13.82
N ALA A 29 -8.06 9.52 -12.68
CA ALA A 29 -8.94 10.57 -12.18
C ALA A 29 -8.93 11.81 -13.11
N ASP A 30 -7.77 12.22 -13.61
CA ASP A 30 -7.66 13.34 -14.55
C ASP A 30 -8.33 13.02 -15.90
N ARG A 31 -8.27 11.77 -16.36
CA ARG A 31 -8.94 11.31 -17.60
C ARG A 31 -10.46 11.22 -17.46
N ASN A 32 -10.95 10.87 -16.27
CA ASN A 32 -12.38 10.78 -15.99
C ASN A 32 -12.71 11.49 -14.66
N PRO A 33 -12.93 12.82 -14.70
CA PRO A 33 -13.18 13.60 -13.49
C PRO A 33 -14.53 13.29 -12.83
N SER A 34 -15.45 12.58 -13.51
CA SER A 34 -16.72 12.12 -12.93
C SER A 34 -16.62 10.74 -12.27
N ALA A 35 -15.47 10.05 -12.39
CA ALA A 35 -15.28 8.75 -11.78
C ALA A 35 -15.23 8.84 -10.25
N PRO A 36 -15.65 7.79 -9.51
CA PRO A 36 -15.57 7.76 -8.04
C PRO A 36 -14.15 7.98 -7.51
N SER A 37 -13.11 7.57 -8.22
CA SER A 37 -11.71 7.78 -7.83
C SER A 37 -11.25 9.24 -7.98
N ALA A 38 -11.96 10.04 -8.78
CA ALA A 38 -11.69 11.46 -8.99
C ALA A 38 -12.48 12.36 -8.05
N THR A 39 -13.71 11.95 -7.72
CA THR A 39 -14.63 12.71 -6.86
C THR A 39 -14.53 12.35 -5.39
N SER A 40 -14.02 11.17 -5.06
CA SER A 40 -13.74 10.75 -3.68
C SER A 40 -12.35 11.17 -3.24
N GLU A 41 -12.13 11.27 -1.93
CA GLU A 41 -10.82 11.40 -1.26
C GLU A 41 -9.85 10.23 -1.53
N PHE A 42 -10.23 9.30 -2.41
CA PHE A 42 -9.46 8.13 -2.76
C PHE A 42 -8.05 8.48 -3.26
N LYS A 43 -7.90 9.55 -4.06
CA LYS A 43 -6.58 10.03 -4.52
C LYS A 43 -5.65 10.38 -3.36
N GLU A 44 -6.16 11.13 -2.39
CA GLU A 44 -5.39 11.55 -1.20
C GLU A 44 -5.01 10.35 -0.34
N ARG A 45 -5.95 9.41 -0.16
CA ARG A 45 -5.69 8.15 0.57
C ARG A 45 -4.63 7.30 -0.13
N ALA A 46 -4.66 7.22 -1.46
CA ALA A 46 -3.67 6.48 -2.23
C ALA A 46 -2.27 7.11 -2.11
N GLN A 47 -2.16 8.44 -2.21
CA GLN A 47 -0.89 9.15 -2.01
C GLN A 47 -0.36 8.99 -0.58
N SER A 48 -1.22 9.14 0.43
CA SER A 48 -0.84 8.96 1.83
C SER A 48 -0.39 7.52 2.13
N ALA A 49 -1.08 6.52 1.57
CA ALA A 49 -0.69 5.13 1.70
C ALA A 49 0.64 4.83 0.99
N ALA A 50 0.86 5.39 -0.20
CA ALA A 50 2.14 5.29 -0.90
C ALA A 50 3.30 5.89 -0.10
N ALA A 51 3.12 7.08 0.47
CA ALA A 51 4.11 7.74 1.31
C ALA A 51 4.43 6.90 2.57
N ARG A 52 3.41 6.41 3.26
CA ARG A 52 3.57 5.55 4.44
C ARG A 52 4.28 4.23 4.12
N ASN A 53 4.02 3.65 2.95
CA ASN A 53 4.66 2.42 2.53
C ASN A 53 6.12 2.65 2.13
N ALA A 54 6.43 3.78 1.48
CA ALA A 54 7.81 4.20 1.19
C ALA A 54 8.61 4.43 2.47
N GLU A 55 8.01 5.08 3.47
CA GLU A 55 8.64 5.29 4.78
C GLU A 55 8.81 3.97 5.55
N SER A 56 7.81 3.09 5.54
CA SER A 56 7.89 1.77 6.18
C SER A 56 8.95 0.85 5.55
N THR A 57 9.17 0.95 4.23
CA THR A 57 10.25 0.21 3.56
C THR A 57 11.63 0.80 3.90
N SER A 58 11.73 2.12 4.08
CA SER A 58 12.97 2.78 4.52
C SER A 58 13.32 2.43 5.99
N ALA A 59 12.35 2.53 6.91
CA ALA A 59 12.55 2.20 8.32
C ALA A 59 12.91 0.71 8.56
N ARG A 60 12.40 -0.18 7.70
CA ARG A 60 12.75 -1.61 7.76
C ARG A 60 14.18 -1.90 7.30
N ASN A 61 14.78 -1.01 6.51
CA ASN A 61 16.18 -1.14 6.08
C ASN A 61 17.15 -0.64 7.18
N GLU A 62 16.82 0.43 7.89
CA GLU A 62 17.64 0.95 8.99
C GLU A 62 17.70 0.01 10.21
N SER A 63 16.60 -0.68 10.54
CA SER A 63 16.59 -1.67 11.64
C SER A 63 17.43 -2.93 11.36
N ALA A 64 17.79 -3.19 10.11
CA ALA A 64 18.66 -4.30 9.74
C ALA A 64 20.16 -3.94 9.78
N GLY A 65 20.51 -2.65 9.73
CA GLY A 65 21.89 -2.15 9.72
C GLY A 65 22.52 -1.93 11.10
N ASP A 66 21.71 -1.72 12.13
CA ASP A 66 22.17 -1.22 13.44
C ASP A 66 22.34 -2.32 14.53
N ARG A 67 22.68 -3.55 14.14
CA ARG A 67 22.96 -4.66 15.08
C ARG A 67 24.38 -5.21 14.98
N LYS A 68 25.37 -4.36 14.71
CA LYS A 68 26.78 -4.75 14.75
C LYS A 68 27.65 -3.62 15.31
N LYS A 69 27.70 -3.49 16.63
CA LYS A 69 28.81 -2.85 17.33
C LYS A 69 29.18 -3.65 18.58
#